data_AF-A0A6P7GX88-F1
#
_entry.id   AF-A0A6P7GX88-F1
#
_cell.length_a   1.000
_cell.length_b   1.000
_cell.length_c   1.000
_cell.angle_alpha   90.00
_cell.angle_beta   90.00
_cell.angle_gamma   90.00
#
_symmetry.space_group_name_H-M   'P 1'
#
loop_
_entity.id
_entity.type
_entity.pdbx_description
1 polymer ?
#
loop_
_entity_poly.entity_id
_entity_poly.type
_entity_poly.pdbx_seq_one_letter_code
_entity_poly.pdbx_strand_id
1 'polypeptide(L)'
;CLCYCNFLAQSIGLETLPSQVLSGEQLDTFTENELDEATPRATVFYRVSPKNKLSIVKSLQRTGHIVGMTGDGVNDGVALKKADIGIAMGKNGTDVCKEAADMILVDDDFYTIIAAIEEGKSIFYNIRNFVTFQLSTSIAALSLIALSTILDIPNPLNAMQILWINIIMDGPPAQSLGVEPVEEDVVKQKARDTKEPMITKKLILNVLLSALFIIGGTLWVFQKEVTQFFATYSRTRLLE
;
A
#
# COMPACT_ATOMS: atom_id res chain seq x y z
N CYS A 1 -19.75 25.71 -25.29
CA CYS A 1 -18.94 25.07 -24.23
C CYS A 1 -19.46 23.68 -23.88
N LEU A 2 -20.70 23.53 -23.39
CA LEU A 2 -21.24 22.21 -23.00
C LEU A 2 -21.13 21.16 -24.12
N CYS A 3 -21.66 21.42 -25.32
CA CYS A 3 -21.56 20.49 -26.44
C CYS A 3 -20.12 20.13 -26.81
N TYR A 4 -19.19 21.07 -26.66
CA TYR A 4 -17.78 20.85 -27.00
C TYR A 4 -17.08 19.96 -25.96
N CYS A 5 -17.28 20.22 -24.67
CA CYS A 5 -16.74 19.36 -23.60
C CYS A 5 -17.34 17.96 -23.68
N ASN A 6 -18.63 17.85 -23.99
CA ASN A 6 -19.29 16.55 -24.13
C ASN A 6 -18.76 15.76 -25.35
N PHE A 7 -18.56 16.46 -26.47
CA PHE A 7 -17.97 15.87 -27.68
C PHE A 7 -16.53 15.37 -27.42
N LEU A 8 -15.70 16.15 -26.72
CA LEU A 8 -14.35 15.73 -26.35
C LEU A 8 -14.36 14.51 -25.43
N ALA A 9 -15.23 14.51 -24.40
CA ALA A 9 -15.36 13.38 -23.48
C ALA A 9 -15.70 12.07 -24.23
N GLN A 10 -16.66 12.12 -25.15
CA GLN A 10 -17.00 10.97 -25.99
C GLN A 10 -15.85 10.55 -26.92
N SER A 11 -15.09 11.51 -27.44
CA SER A 11 -13.94 11.25 -28.33
C SER A 11 -12.79 10.52 -27.61
N ILE A 12 -12.66 10.71 -26.30
CA ILE A 12 -11.67 10.00 -25.46
C ILE A 12 -12.25 8.77 -24.75
N GLY A 13 -13.47 8.34 -25.13
CA GLY A 13 -14.10 7.12 -24.61
C GLY A 13 -14.80 7.27 -23.26
N LEU A 14 -15.04 8.50 -22.78
CA LEU A 14 -15.87 8.74 -21.60
C LEU A 14 -17.33 8.81 -22.01
N GLU A 15 -18.11 7.79 -21.64
CA GLU A 15 -19.56 7.80 -21.79
C GLU A 15 -20.19 8.74 -20.76
N THR A 16 -20.89 9.75 -21.24
CA THR A 16 -21.46 10.82 -20.42
C THR A 16 -22.97 10.90 -20.62
N LEU A 17 -23.71 10.72 -19.53
CA LEU A 17 -25.12 11.11 -19.50
C LEU A 17 -25.24 12.63 -19.26
N PRO A 18 -26.31 13.29 -19.75
CA PRO A 18 -26.52 14.72 -19.51
C PRO A 18 -26.52 15.11 -18.02
N SER A 19 -26.94 14.20 -17.14
CA SER A 19 -26.95 14.39 -15.68
C SER A 19 -25.57 14.31 -15.02
N GLN A 20 -24.52 13.94 -15.77
CA GLN A 20 -23.14 13.79 -15.28
C GLN A 20 -22.23 14.95 -15.71
N VAL A 21 -22.82 16.01 -16.27
CA VAL A 21 -22.07 17.18 -16.74
C VAL A 21 -22.50 18.40 -15.93
N LEU A 22 -21.56 18.99 -15.19
CA LEU A 22 -21.82 20.11 -14.28
C LEU A 22 -21.03 21.36 -14.68
N SER A 23 -21.68 22.52 -14.62
CA SER A 23 -21.06 23.81 -14.87
C SER A 23 -20.46 24.42 -13.61
N GLY A 24 -19.43 25.26 -13.75
CA GLY A 24 -18.89 26.03 -12.63
C GLY A 24 -19.95 26.86 -11.89
N GLU A 25 -20.88 27.47 -12.62
CA GLU A 25 -21.98 28.24 -12.05
C GLU A 25 -22.93 27.38 -11.20
N GLN A 26 -23.24 26.16 -11.66
CA GLN A 26 -24.04 25.20 -10.87
C GLN A 26 -23.31 24.77 -9.59
N LEU A 27 -22.00 24.53 -9.68
CA LEU A 27 -21.19 24.19 -8.51
C LEU A 27 -21.14 25.34 -7.49
N ASP A 28 -21.18 26.59 -7.94
CA ASP A 28 -21.16 27.77 -7.06
C ASP A 28 -22.49 27.95 -6.29
N THR A 29 -23.59 27.41 -6.82
CA THR A 29 -24.90 27.44 -6.15
C THR A 29 -25.11 26.28 -5.18
N PHE A 30 -24.35 25.19 -5.32
CA PHE A 30 -24.50 24.00 -4.48
C PHE A 30 -24.02 24.24 -3.06
N THR A 31 -24.79 23.72 -2.11
CA THR A 31 -24.34 23.53 -0.73
C THR A 31 -23.29 22.41 -0.65
N GLU A 32 -22.56 22.31 0.46
CA GLU A 32 -21.54 21.24 0.61
C GLU A 32 -22.14 19.84 0.49
N ASN A 33 -23.36 19.62 1.00
CA ASN A 33 -24.03 18.33 0.93
C ASN A 33 -24.46 17.99 -0.51
N GLU A 34 -25.02 18.95 -1.25
CA GLU A 34 -25.38 18.76 -2.65
C GLU A 34 -24.15 18.51 -3.52
N LEU A 35 -23.04 19.18 -3.22
CA LEU A 35 -21.77 18.96 -3.89
C LEU A 35 -21.26 17.53 -3.63
N ASP A 36 -21.36 17.04 -2.39
CA ASP A 36 -20.95 15.69 -2.00
C ASP A 36 -21.82 14.60 -2.66
N GLU A 37 -23.09 14.86 -2.94
CA GLU A 37 -23.95 13.94 -3.70
C GLU A 37 -23.70 13.98 -5.22
N ALA A 38 -23.42 15.17 -5.76
CA ALA A 38 -23.30 15.40 -7.20
C ALA A 38 -21.91 15.03 -7.75
N THR A 39 -20.85 15.39 -7.04
CA THR A 39 -19.46 15.27 -7.52
C THR A 39 -19.05 13.83 -7.85
N PRO A 40 -19.36 12.80 -7.03
CA PRO A 40 -19.03 11.41 -7.35
C PRO A 40 -19.76 10.85 -8.58
N ARG A 41 -20.89 11.44 -8.96
CA ARG A 41 -21.69 11.00 -10.12
C ARG A 41 -21.33 11.75 -11.41
N ALA A 42 -20.69 12.91 -11.27
CA ALA A 42 -20.30 13.75 -12.39
C ALA A 42 -19.00 13.29 -13.02
N THR A 43 -18.95 13.32 -14.35
CA THR A 43 -17.80 12.91 -15.16
C THR A 43 -17.12 14.12 -15.79
N VAL A 44 -17.88 15.16 -16.13
CA VAL A 44 -17.37 16.35 -16.81
C VAL A 44 -17.75 17.60 -16.05
N PHE A 45 -16.75 18.40 -15.71
CA PHE A 45 -16.92 19.74 -15.17
C PHE A 45 -16.42 20.76 -16.18
N TYR A 46 -17.19 21.82 -16.44
CA TYR A 46 -16.81 22.84 -17.43
C TYR A 46 -16.97 24.25 -16.89
N ARG A 47 -16.15 25.18 -17.42
CA ARG A 47 -16.06 26.57 -16.94
C ARG A 47 -15.84 26.67 -15.42
N VAL A 48 -14.98 25.79 -14.89
CA VAL A 48 -14.67 25.76 -13.46
C VAL A 48 -13.66 26.84 -13.09
N SER A 49 -13.89 27.53 -11.98
CA SER A 49 -12.91 28.44 -11.39
C SER A 49 -11.89 27.67 -10.53
N PRO A 50 -10.77 28.28 -10.14
CA PRO A 50 -9.80 27.66 -9.23
C PRO A 50 -10.42 27.24 -7.89
N LYS A 51 -11.39 28.03 -7.38
CA LYS A 51 -12.15 27.70 -6.18
C LYS A 51 -12.97 26.42 -6.36
N ASN A 52 -13.58 26.24 -7.54
CA ASN A 52 -14.41 25.07 -7.83
C ASN A 52 -13.58 23.80 -7.91
N LYS A 53 -12.38 23.86 -8.51
CA LYS A 53 -11.44 22.73 -8.52
C LYS A 53 -11.11 22.27 -7.10
N LEU A 54 -10.80 23.22 -6.20
CA LEU A 54 -10.56 22.92 -4.79
C LEU A 54 -11.79 22.32 -4.08
N SER A 55 -12.99 22.86 -4.34
CA SER A 55 -14.24 22.34 -3.76
C SER A 55 -14.55 20.91 -4.24
N ILE A 56 -14.32 20.61 -5.52
CA ILE A 56 -14.46 19.26 -6.10
C ILE A 56 -13.54 18.28 -5.39
N VAL A 57 -12.25 18.63 -5.24
CA VAL A 57 -11.27 17.78 -4.53
C VAL A 57 -11.73 17.49 -3.11
N LYS A 58 -12.11 18.53 -2.35
CA LYS A 58 -12.59 18.36 -0.97
C LYS A 58 -13.84 17.48 -0.89
N SER A 59 -14.76 17.65 -1.83
CA SER A 59 -16.01 16.89 -1.88
C SER A 59 -15.77 15.40 -2.14
N LEU A 60 -14.90 15.07 -3.11
CA LEU A 60 -14.50 13.69 -3.38
C LEU A 60 -13.77 13.05 -2.18
N GLN A 61 -12.92 13.82 -1.49
CA GLN A 61 -12.26 13.36 -0.27
C GLN A 61 -13.26 13.08 0.86
N ARG A 62 -14.24 13.98 1.09
CA ARG A 62 -15.28 13.79 2.12
C ARG A 62 -16.15 12.56 1.86
N THR A 63 -16.40 12.25 0.59
CA THR A 63 -17.15 11.04 0.18
C THR A 63 -16.31 9.76 0.22
N GLY A 64 -15.05 9.85 0.66
CA GLY A 64 -14.18 8.69 0.91
C GLY A 64 -13.37 8.23 -0.29
N HIS A 65 -13.29 9.02 -1.35
CA HIS A 65 -12.43 8.73 -2.51
C HIS A 65 -11.02 9.24 -2.26
N ILE A 66 -10.03 8.52 -2.81
CA ILE A 66 -8.66 9.01 -2.93
C ILE A 66 -8.56 9.79 -4.23
N VAL A 67 -8.16 11.05 -4.15
CA VAL A 67 -8.25 12.00 -5.25
C VAL A 67 -6.87 12.30 -5.81
N GLY A 68 -6.65 11.89 -7.06
CA GLY A 68 -5.56 12.41 -7.88
C GLY A 68 -6.03 13.65 -8.64
N MET A 69 -5.29 14.75 -8.56
CA MET A 69 -5.57 15.96 -9.35
C MET A 69 -4.38 16.26 -10.25
N THR A 70 -4.66 16.62 -11.51
CA THR A 70 -3.65 17.11 -12.46
C THR A 70 -3.84 18.59 -12.75
N GLY A 71 -2.74 19.30 -13.01
CA GLY A 71 -2.75 20.72 -13.37
C GLY A 71 -1.41 21.20 -13.92
N ASP A 72 -1.47 22.29 -14.68
CA ASP A 72 -0.34 22.91 -15.37
C ASP A 72 -0.19 24.41 -15.02
N GLY A 73 -1.31 25.10 -14.74
CA GLY A 73 -1.34 26.52 -14.45
C GLY A 73 -1.26 26.85 -12.95
N VAL A 74 -0.62 27.98 -12.62
CA VAL A 74 -0.48 28.54 -11.24
C VAL A 74 -1.76 28.50 -10.39
N ASN A 75 -2.93 28.62 -11.05
CA ASN A 75 -4.24 28.58 -10.41
C ASN A 75 -4.60 27.20 -9.82
N ASP A 76 -3.95 26.14 -10.28
CA ASP A 76 -4.23 24.77 -9.88
C ASP A 76 -3.42 24.36 -8.64
N GLY A 77 -2.38 25.12 -8.28
CA GLY A 77 -1.45 24.79 -7.20
C GLY A 77 -2.13 24.50 -5.85
N VAL A 78 -3.15 25.27 -5.47
CA VAL A 78 -3.88 25.06 -4.20
C VAL A 78 -4.66 23.75 -4.21
N ALA A 79 -5.27 23.41 -5.35
CA ALA A 79 -6.08 22.21 -5.49
C ALA A 79 -5.20 20.96 -5.68
N LEU A 80 -4.09 21.09 -6.42
CA LEU A 80 -3.01 20.10 -6.49
C LEU A 80 -2.48 19.75 -5.11
N LYS A 81 -2.13 20.76 -4.30
CA LYS A 81 -1.61 20.53 -2.95
C LYS A 81 -2.63 19.95 -1.98
N LYS A 82 -3.92 20.14 -2.27
CA LYS A 82 -5.01 19.63 -1.43
C LYS A 82 -5.41 18.19 -1.78
N ALA A 83 -5.20 17.77 -3.02
CA ALA A 83 -5.44 16.42 -3.47
C ALA A 83 -4.61 15.40 -2.66
N ASP A 84 -5.03 14.14 -2.66
CA ASP A 84 -4.25 13.08 -2.02
C ASP A 84 -2.98 12.79 -2.81
N ILE A 85 -3.03 13.00 -4.13
CA ILE A 85 -1.88 12.99 -5.03
C ILE A 85 -2.03 14.15 -6.04
N GLY A 86 -1.17 15.15 -5.92
CA GLY A 86 -1.04 16.22 -6.93
C GLY A 86 -0.10 15.81 -8.07
N ILE A 87 -0.53 16.01 -9.32
CA ILE A 87 0.21 15.62 -10.53
C ILE A 87 0.44 16.85 -11.43
N ALA A 88 1.69 17.31 -11.55
CA ALA A 88 2.03 18.44 -12.42
C ALA A 88 2.55 18.00 -13.79
N MET A 89 2.26 18.80 -14.82
CA MET A 89 2.85 18.63 -16.15
C MET A 89 4.32 19.08 -16.14
N GLY A 90 5.21 18.29 -16.71
CA GLY A 90 6.66 18.54 -16.72
C GLY A 90 7.08 19.57 -17.77
N LYS A 91 6.57 19.48 -19.00
CA LYS A 91 6.96 20.41 -20.08
C LYS A 91 6.12 21.68 -20.04
N ASN A 92 4.80 21.53 -19.96
CA ASN A 92 3.86 22.66 -20.01
C ASN A 92 3.50 23.23 -18.63
N GLY A 93 3.84 22.55 -17.53
CA GLY A 93 3.50 23.01 -16.19
C GLY A 93 4.40 24.13 -15.68
N THR A 94 3.77 25.10 -15.04
CA THR A 94 4.43 26.20 -14.32
C THR A 94 5.25 25.66 -13.14
N ASP A 95 6.36 26.34 -12.80
CA ASP A 95 7.22 25.94 -11.68
C ASP A 95 6.45 25.89 -10.36
N VAL A 96 5.48 26.80 -10.18
CA VAL A 96 4.59 26.81 -9.01
C VAL A 96 3.74 25.54 -8.92
N CYS A 97 3.30 24.97 -10.05
CA CYS A 97 2.57 23.69 -10.04
C CYS A 97 3.47 22.52 -9.70
N LYS A 98 4.69 22.51 -10.25
CA LYS A 98 5.67 21.45 -10.01
C LYS A 98 6.08 21.38 -8.53
N GLU A 99 6.27 22.53 -7.89
CA GLU A 99 6.55 22.63 -6.45
C GLU A 99 5.35 22.23 -5.57
N ALA A 100 4.12 22.41 -6.07
CA ALA A 100 2.91 22.05 -5.34
C ALA A 100 2.53 20.57 -5.47
N ALA A 101 3.00 19.88 -6.51
CA ALA A 101 2.65 18.51 -6.84
C ALA A 101 3.52 17.47 -6.10
N ASP A 102 2.97 16.26 -5.92
CA ASP A 102 3.68 15.11 -5.36
C ASP A 102 4.35 14.27 -6.47
N MET A 103 3.85 14.39 -7.71
CA MET A 103 4.35 13.71 -8.90
C MET A 103 4.43 14.67 -10.09
N ILE A 104 5.48 14.55 -10.91
CA ILE A 104 5.68 15.37 -12.11
C ILE A 104 5.75 14.44 -13.34
N LEU A 105 4.91 14.70 -14.34
CA LEU A 105 4.90 13.98 -15.62
C LEU A 105 5.92 14.60 -16.56
N VAL A 106 7.14 14.06 -16.61
CA VAL A 106 8.24 14.61 -17.41
C VAL A 106 7.92 14.65 -18.91
N ASP A 107 7.09 13.73 -19.40
CA ASP A 107 6.70 13.58 -20.79
C ASP A 107 5.42 14.33 -21.19
N ASP A 108 4.62 14.77 -20.21
CA ASP A 108 3.26 15.29 -20.34
C ASP A 108 2.23 14.26 -20.86
N ASP A 109 2.48 12.95 -20.66
CA ASP A 109 1.57 11.88 -21.09
C ASP A 109 0.69 11.35 -19.95
N PHE A 110 -0.62 11.29 -20.17
CA PHE A 110 -1.57 10.71 -19.23
C PHE A 110 -1.38 9.19 -19.04
N TYR A 111 -0.83 8.49 -20.04
CA TYR A 111 -0.52 7.06 -19.92
C TYR A 111 0.47 6.78 -18.78
N THR A 112 1.39 7.71 -18.52
CA THR A 112 2.36 7.62 -17.43
C THR A 112 1.69 7.63 -16.05
N ILE A 113 0.53 8.28 -15.91
CA ILE A 113 -0.28 8.20 -14.68
C ILE A 113 -0.80 6.77 -14.47
N ILE A 114 -1.27 6.11 -15.53
CA ILE A 114 -1.77 4.74 -15.46
C ILE A 114 -0.62 3.81 -15.04
N ALA A 115 0.53 3.91 -15.70
CA ALA A 115 1.72 3.13 -15.35
C ALA A 115 2.16 3.37 -13.88
N ALA A 116 2.11 4.62 -13.40
CA ALA A 116 2.43 4.93 -12.01
C ALA A 116 1.43 4.31 -11.01
N ILE A 117 0.14 4.25 -11.35
CA ILE A 117 -0.88 3.58 -10.54
C ILE A 117 -0.62 2.06 -10.49
N GLU A 118 -0.27 1.46 -11.63
CA GLU A 118 0.09 0.04 -11.71
C GLU A 118 1.31 -0.30 -10.86
N GLU A 119 2.36 0.51 -10.96
CA GLU A 119 3.56 0.37 -10.14
C GLU A 119 3.27 0.55 -8.64
N GLY A 120 2.41 1.53 -8.29
CA GLY A 120 1.98 1.74 -6.91
C GLY A 120 1.27 0.52 -6.32
N LYS A 121 0.45 -0.19 -7.11
CA LYS A 121 -0.18 -1.46 -6.67
C LYS A 121 0.87 -2.54 -6.43
N SER A 122 1.86 -2.66 -7.31
CA SER A 122 2.95 -3.64 -7.20
C SER A 122 3.79 -3.42 -5.95
N ILE A 123 4.23 -2.17 -5.71
CA ILE A 123 4.98 -1.78 -4.51
C ILE A 123 4.18 -2.12 -3.25
N PHE A 124 2.90 -1.78 -3.22
CA PHE A 124 2.06 -2.06 -2.06
C PHE A 124 1.92 -3.56 -1.78
N TYR A 125 1.75 -4.37 -2.84
CA TYR A 125 1.67 -5.83 -2.75
C TYR A 125 2.95 -6.42 -2.12
N ASN A 126 4.13 -5.98 -2.61
CA ASN A 126 5.42 -6.40 -2.08
C ASN A 126 5.60 -6.01 -0.61
N ILE A 127 5.22 -4.78 -0.23
CA ILE A 127 5.25 -4.34 1.17
C ILE A 127 4.37 -5.23 2.05
N ARG A 128 3.19 -5.65 1.57
CA ARG A 128 2.31 -6.55 2.32
C ARG A 128 2.93 -7.92 2.55
N ASN A 129 3.56 -8.49 1.52
CA ASN A 129 4.24 -9.77 1.62
C ASN A 129 5.45 -9.70 2.55
N PHE A 130 6.26 -8.65 2.40
CA PHE A 130 7.39 -8.36 3.28
C PHE A 130 6.98 -8.28 4.75
N VAL A 131 5.98 -7.46 5.08
CA VAL A 131 5.50 -7.32 6.47
C VAL A 131 4.91 -8.63 6.99
N THR A 132 4.24 -9.42 6.14
CA THR A 132 3.74 -10.74 6.52
C THR A 132 4.88 -11.67 6.94
N PHE A 133 5.94 -11.73 6.14
CA PHE A 133 7.13 -12.54 6.41
C PHE A 133 7.81 -12.10 7.70
N GLN A 134 8.07 -10.79 7.85
CA GLN A 134 8.76 -10.21 8.99
C GLN A 134 8.01 -10.41 10.32
N LEU A 135 6.69 -10.21 10.30
CA LEU A 135 5.86 -10.47 11.48
C LEU A 135 5.83 -11.96 11.82
N SER A 136 5.80 -12.85 10.82
CA SER A 136 5.81 -14.29 11.05
C SER A 136 7.05 -14.75 11.80
N THR A 137 8.23 -14.32 11.37
CA THR A 137 9.51 -14.74 11.93
C THR A 137 9.72 -14.14 13.32
N SER A 138 9.39 -12.86 13.50
CA SER A 138 9.51 -12.15 14.78
C SER A 138 8.58 -12.74 15.85
N ILE A 139 7.32 -12.99 15.51
CA ILE A 139 6.34 -13.59 16.43
C ILE A 139 6.76 -15.03 16.77
N ALA A 140 7.23 -15.82 15.80
CA ALA A 140 7.69 -17.18 16.04
C ALA A 140 8.88 -17.21 17.02
N ALA A 141 9.90 -16.37 16.81
CA ALA A 141 11.09 -16.30 17.65
C ALA A 141 10.74 -15.88 19.09
N LEU A 142 9.94 -14.81 19.26
CA LEU A 142 9.50 -14.34 20.57
C LEU A 142 8.64 -15.38 21.30
N SER A 143 7.72 -16.01 20.58
CA SER A 143 6.83 -17.04 21.14
C SER A 143 7.62 -18.30 21.54
N LEU A 144 8.64 -18.70 20.77
CA LEU A 144 9.52 -19.82 21.11
C LEU A 144 10.21 -19.58 22.47
N ILE A 145 10.83 -18.41 22.64
CA ILE A 145 11.55 -18.06 23.88
C ILE A 145 10.59 -17.96 25.05
N ALA A 146 9.44 -17.32 24.85
CA ALA A 146 8.42 -17.19 25.89
C ALA A 146 7.90 -18.57 26.34
N LEU A 147 7.60 -19.47 25.40
CA LEU A 147 7.14 -20.82 25.71
C LEU A 147 8.23 -21.67 26.37
N SER A 148 9.47 -21.63 25.90
CA SER A 148 10.59 -22.33 26.53
C SER A 148 10.78 -21.87 27.98
N THR A 149 10.69 -20.56 28.23
CA THR A 149 10.83 -19.99 29.59
C THR A 149 9.65 -20.37 30.49
N ILE A 150 8.41 -20.32 29.98
CA ILE A 150 7.21 -20.68 30.76
C ILE A 150 7.16 -22.18 31.09
N LEU A 151 7.62 -23.03 30.16
CA LEU A 151 7.64 -24.49 30.33
C LEU A 151 8.91 -25.00 31.03
N ASP A 152 9.78 -24.10 31.51
CA ASP A 152 11.07 -24.40 32.16
C ASP A 152 11.98 -25.33 31.32
N ILE A 153 11.88 -25.20 30.00
CA ILE A 153 12.73 -25.92 29.05
C ILE A 153 13.98 -25.06 28.80
N PRO A 154 15.19 -25.64 28.79
CA PRO A 154 16.39 -24.89 28.43
C PRO A 154 16.21 -24.21 27.07
N ASN A 155 16.47 -22.90 27.02
CA ASN A 155 16.23 -22.13 25.80
C ASN A 155 17.05 -22.71 24.63
N PRO A 156 16.41 -23.06 23.51
CA PRO A 156 17.09 -23.69 22.39
C PRO A 156 18.04 -22.73 21.65
N LEU A 157 17.87 -21.42 21.87
CA LEU A 157 18.65 -20.35 21.22
C LEU A 157 19.28 -19.42 22.27
N ASN A 158 20.55 -19.09 22.07
CA ASN A 158 21.28 -18.08 22.83
C ASN A 158 20.92 -16.66 22.33
N ALA A 159 21.01 -15.66 23.20
CA ALA A 159 20.83 -14.24 22.88
C ALA A 159 21.64 -13.80 21.65
N MET A 160 22.89 -14.24 21.52
CA MET A 160 23.71 -13.92 20.34
C MET A 160 23.17 -14.56 19.05
N GLN A 161 22.64 -15.79 19.12
CA GLN A 161 22.04 -16.47 17.96
C GLN A 161 20.75 -15.77 17.52
N ILE A 162 19.95 -15.28 18.47
CA ILE A 162 18.74 -14.51 18.18
C ILE A 162 19.08 -13.20 17.45
N LEU A 163 20.09 -12.47 17.93
CA LEU A 163 20.56 -11.25 17.26
C LEU A 163 21.05 -11.53 15.84
N TRP A 164 21.81 -12.62 15.64
CA TRP A 164 22.26 -13.03 14.31
C TRP A 164 21.11 -13.38 13.38
N ILE A 165 20.09 -14.09 13.87
CA ILE A 165 18.89 -14.41 13.10
C ILE A 165 18.18 -13.13 12.69
N ASN A 166 17.94 -12.19 13.59
CA ASN A 166 17.27 -10.93 13.25
C ASN A 166 18.04 -10.14 12.18
N ILE A 167 19.36 -9.99 12.32
CA ILE A 167 20.18 -9.28 11.33
C ILE A 167 20.12 -9.96 9.96
N ILE A 168 20.21 -11.29 9.91
CA ILE A 168 20.18 -12.04 8.64
C ILE A 168 18.79 -12.02 8.01
N MET A 169 17.72 -12.06 8.81
CA MET A 169 16.35 -12.11 8.30
C MET A 169 15.86 -10.75 7.79
N ASP A 170 16.32 -9.66 8.42
CA ASP A 170 15.91 -8.29 8.08
C ASP A 170 16.60 -7.76 6.82
N GLY A 171 17.72 -8.36 6.40
CA GLY A 171 18.51 -7.88 5.26
C GLY A 171 18.12 -8.54 3.94
N PRO A 172 18.77 -9.65 3.54
CA PRO A 172 18.60 -10.22 2.20
C PRO A 172 17.16 -10.66 1.84
N PRO A 173 16.40 -11.37 2.71
CA PRO A 173 15.03 -11.76 2.39
C PRO A 173 14.09 -10.57 2.25
N ALA A 174 14.22 -9.58 3.14
CA ALA A 174 13.41 -8.36 3.12
C ALA A 174 13.60 -7.56 1.81
N GLN A 175 14.86 -7.37 1.41
CA GLN A 175 15.20 -6.68 0.17
C GLN A 175 14.66 -7.44 -1.05
N SER A 176 14.81 -8.77 -1.07
CA SER A 176 14.38 -9.62 -2.18
C SER A 176 12.86 -9.58 -2.38
N LEU A 177 12.10 -9.65 -1.29
CA LEU A 177 10.62 -9.56 -1.33
C LEU A 177 10.12 -8.17 -1.73
N GLY A 178 10.92 -7.12 -1.51
CA GLY A 178 10.57 -5.76 -1.90
C GLY A 178 10.63 -5.52 -3.41
N VAL A 179 11.48 -6.24 -4.13
CA VAL A 179 11.77 -6.06 -5.57
C VAL A 179 11.26 -7.21 -6.43
N GLU A 180 10.45 -8.09 -5.87
CA GLU A 180 9.90 -9.23 -6.60
C GLU A 180 8.93 -8.73 -7.68
N PRO A 181 9.05 -9.21 -8.94
CA PRO A 181 8.10 -8.86 -9.98
C PRO A 181 6.72 -9.39 -9.61
N VAL A 182 5.73 -8.51 -9.66
CA VAL A 182 4.36 -8.83 -9.27
C VAL A 182 3.61 -9.43 -10.46
N GLU A 183 2.76 -10.41 -10.20
CA GLU A 183 1.89 -11.03 -11.21
C GLU A 183 0.95 -9.98 -11.84
N GLU A 184 0.75 -10.05 -13.17
CA GLU A 184 -0.14 -9.12 -13.89
C GLU A 184 -1.57 -9.09 -13.33
N ASP A 185 -2.01 -10.20 -12.76
CA ASP A 185 -3.34 -10.32 -12.17
C ASP A 185 -3.53 -9.37 -10.98
N VAL A 186 -2.46 -9.06 -10.23
CA VAL A 186 -2.50 -8.09 -9.12
C VAL A 186 -2.70 -6.68 -9.65
N VAL A 187 -2.05 -6.34 -10.77
CA VAL A 187 -2.15 -5.02 -11.41
C VAL A 187 -3.58 -4.77 -11.92
N LYS A 188 -4.23 -5.82 -12.45
CA LYS A 188 -5.62 -5.81 -12.95
C LYS A 188 -6.68 -5.72 -11.83
N GLN A 189 -6.31 -5.92 -10.56
CA GLN A 189 -7.27 -5.79 -9.46
C GLN A 189 -7.75 -4.35 -9.29
N LYS A 190 -8.94 -4.19 -8.74
CA LYS A 190 -9.50 -2.87 -8.41
C LYS A 190 -8.62 -2.15 -7.39
N ALA A 191 -8.73 -0.82 -7.36
CA ALA A 191 -8.09 -0.02 -6.32
C ALA A 191 -8.48 -0.56 -4.94
N ARG A 192 -7.49 -0.69 -4.06
CA ARG A 192 -7.68 -1.16 -2.70
C ARG A 192 -8.56 -0.17 -1.92
N ASP A 193 -9.39 -0.69 -1.04
CA ASP A 193 -10.02 0.10 0.01
C ASP A 193 -8.98 0.50 1.08
N THR A 194 -8.76 1.80 1.25
CA THR A 194 -7.82 2.36 2.22
C THR A 194 -8.24 2.11 3.67
N LYS A 195 -9.51 1.77 3.92
CA LYS A 195 -10.04 1.42 5.24
C LYS A 195 -9.71 -0.01 5.64
N GLU A 196 -9.34 -0.87 4.70
CA GLU A 196 -8.91 -2.22 5.05
C GLU A 196 -7.60 -2.16 5.84
N PRO A 197 -7.46 -2.91 6.94
CA PRO A 197 -6.20 -2.98 7.65
C PRO A 197 -5.16 -3.73 6.82
N MET A 198 -3.89 -3.34 6.94
CA MET A 198 -2.79 -4.06 6.31
C MET A 198 -2.69 -5.50 6.86
N ILE A 199 -2.80 -5.64 8.18
CA ILE A 199 -2.82 -6.92 8.92
C ILE A 199 -4.25 -7.46 8.95
N THR A 200 -4.54 -8.41 8.08
CA THR A 200 -5.85 -9.08 8.02
C THR A 200 -5.89 -10.29 8.95
N LYS A 201 -7.10 -10.74 9.35
CA LYS A 201 -7.27 -11.97 10.13
C LYS A 201 -6.65 -13.20 9.45
N LYS A 202 -6.72 -13.26 8.12
CA LYS A 202 -6.07 -14.30 7.31
C LYS A 202 -4.55 -14.27 7.44
N LEU A 203 -3.94 -13.08 7.41
CA LEU A 203 -2.51 -12.90 7.62
C LEU A 203 -2.11 -13.37 9.02
N ILE A 204 -2.85 -12.97 10.06
CA ILE A 204 -2.59 -13.41 11.44
C ILE A 204 -2.67 -14.94 11.56
N LEU A 205 -3.69 -15.56 10.96
CA LEU A 205 -3.82 -17.02 10.96
C LEU A 205 -2.60 -17.70 10.31
N ASN A 206 -2.16 -17.21 9.14
CA ASN A 206 -0.98 -17.74 8.45
C ASN A 206 0.28 -17.58 9.29
N VAL A 207 0.46 -16.42 9.92
CA VAL A 207 1.59 -16.14 10.82
C VAL A 207 1.58 -17.11 12.01
N LEU A 208 0.44 -17.33 12.65
CA LEU A 208 0.32 -18.26 13.78
C LEU A 208 0.60 -19.71 13.37
N LEU A 209 0.12 -20.15 12.21
CA LEU A 209 0.39 -21.49 11.69
C LEU A 209 1.88 -21.70 11.39
N SER A 210 2.52 -20.73 10.73
CA SER A 210 3.97 -20.75 10.48
C SER A 210 4.76 -20.74 11.79
N ALA A 211 4.37 -19.91 12.76
CA ALA A 211 5.01 -19.87 14.07
C ALA A 211 4.90 -21.19 14.81
N LEU A 212 3.72 -21.83 14.81
CA LEU A 212 3.51 -23.14 15.41
C LEU A 212 4.42 -24.21 14.78
N PHE A 213 4.55 -24.20 13.45
CA PHE A 213 5.42 -25.13 12.73
C PHE A 213 6.90 -24.93 13.07
N ILE A 214 7.37 -23.66 13.11
CA ILE A 214 8.75 -23.32 13.48
C ILE A 214 9.04 -23.72 14.92
N ILE A 215 8.15 -23.39 15.86
CA ILE A 215 8.30 -23.72 17.29
C ILE A 215 8.34 -25.24 17.47
N GLY A 216 7.36 -25.96 16.90
CA GLY A 216 7.27 -27.41 17.00
C GLY A 216 8.51 -28.10 16.40
N GLY A 217 8.96 -27.67 15.22
CA GLY A 217 10.16 -28.19 14.59
C GLY A 217 11.43 -27.93 15.40
N THR A 218 11.59 -26.72 15.92
CA THR A 218 12.78 -26.33 16.71
C THR A 218 12.84 -27.11 18.03
N LEU A 219 11.72 -27.22 18.75
CA LEU A 219 11.65 -28.00 19.99
C LEU A 219 11.86 -29.49 19.75
N TRP A 220 11.34 -30.05 18.66
CA TRP A 220 11.55 -31.46 18.30
C TRP A 220 13.02 -31.77 18.02
N VAL A 221 13.69 -30.93 17.22
CA VAL A 221 15.14 -31.06 16.97
C VAL A 221 15.93 -30.92 18.27
N PHE A 222 15.58 -29.93 19.11
CA PHE A 222 16.25 -29.72 20.38
C PHE A 222 16.13 -30.93 21.32
N GLN A 223 14.92 -31.48 21.48
CA GLN A 223 14.72 -32.69 22.30
C GLN A 223 15.50 -33.89 21.77
N LYS A 224 15.54 -34.08 20.44
CA LYS A 224 16.29 -35.15 19.81
C LYS A 224 17.79 -35.04 20.10
N GLU A 225 18.37 -33.86 19.91
CA GLU A 225 19.80 -33.61 20.14
C GLU A 225 20.17 -33.72 21.62
N VAL A 226 19.35 -33.17 22.52
CA VAL A 226 19.56 -33.32 23.97
C VAL A 226 19.55 -34.81 24.37
N THR A 227 18.59 -35.57 23.87
CA THR A 227 18.50 -37.03 24.14
C THR A 227 19.72 -37.77 23.61
N GLN A 228 20.18 -37.44 22.40
CA GLN A 228 21.34 -38.05 21.77
C GLN A 228 22.66 -37.68 22.49
N PHE A 229 22.78 -36.45 22.99
CA PHE A 229 23.89 -36.00 23.81
C PHE A 229 23.99 -36.79 25.12
N PHE A 230 22.88 -36.94 25.85
CA PHE A 230 22.83 -37.76 27.06
C PHE A 230 23.14 -39.24 26.80
N ALA A 231 22.66 -39.80 25.68
CA ALA A 231 22.96 -41.18 25.29
C ALA A 231 24.44 -41.40 24.91
N THR A 232 25.09 -40.39 24.35
CA THR A 232 26.52 -40.46 23.99
C THR A 232 27.41 -40.28 25.23
N TYR A 233 27.08 -39.32 26.10
CA TYR A 233 27.79 -39.05 27.34
C TYR A 233 27.77 -40.24 28.32
N SER A 234 26.62 -40.92 28.43
CA SER A 234 26.50 -42.13 29.26
C SER A 234 27.32 -43.31 28.73
N ARG A 235 27.56 -43.40 27.41
CA ARG A 235 28.42 -44.43 26.81
C ARG A 235 29.91 -44.18 27.01
N THR A 236 30.37 -42.94 26.92
CA THR A 236 31.80 -42.60 27.16
C THR A 236 32.20 -42.76 28.62
N ARG A 237 31.30 -42.45 29.58
CA ARG A 237 31.57 -42.64 31.02
C ARG A 237 31.59 -44.11 31.46
N LEU A 238 31.07 -45.05 30.67
CA LEU A 238 31.13 -46.50 30.93
C LEU A 238 32.41 -47.16 30.38
N LEU A 239 33.25 -46.40 29.66
CA LEU A 239 34.51 -46.86 29.07
C LEU A 239 35.76 -46.37 29.84
N GLU A 240 35.57 -45.62 30.93
CA GLU A 240 36.58 -45.27 31.95
C GLU A 240 36.32 -46.06 33.24
#